data_AF-A0A6P0Z1L6-F1
#
_entry.id   AF-A0A6P0Z1L6-F1
#
_cell.length_a   1.000
_cell.length_b   1.000
_cell.length_c   1.000
_cell.angle_alpha   90.00
_cell.angle_beta   90.00
_cell.angle_gamma   90.00
#
_symmetry.space_group_name_H-M   'P 1'
#
loop_
_entity.id
_entity.type
_entity.pdbx_description
1 polymer ?
#
loop_
_entity_poly.entity_id
_entity_poly.type
_entity_poly.pdbx_seq_one_letter_code
_entity_poly.pdbx_strand_id
1 'polypeptide(L)'
;MEPSTLRMLWAVVEDMSSHDLLTLSDTALIATLMQSVSRRLSLSREEGCHLSVYIDQKRGLIRDMAAFRTSDLSLNRSARSIPSVINIAS
;
A
#
# COMPACT_ATOMS: atom_id res chain seq x y z
N MET A 1 -1.48 -18.47 12.09
CA MET A 1 -0.86 -17.23 11.56
C MET A 1 -0.55 -16.35 12.75
N GLU A 2 0.70 -15.94 12.90
CA GLU A 2 1.10 -15.07 14.01
C GLU A 2 0.65 -13.61 13.79
N PRO A 3 0.24 -12.87 14.85
CA PRO A 3 -0.12 -11.46 14.76
C PRO A 3 1.01 -10.56 14.22
N SER A 4 2.27 -10.96 14.46
CA SER A 4 3.46 -10.29 13.94
C SER A 4 3.53 -10.34 12.42
N THR A 5 3.17 -11.48 11.82
CA THR A 5 3.14 -11.68 10.36
C THR A 5 2.09 -10.78 9.71
N LEU A 6 0.91 -10.65 10.30
CA LEU A 6 -0.14 -9.75 9.81
C LEU A 6 0.29 -8.29 9.90
N ARG A 7 0.87 -7.87 11.04
CA ARG A 7 1.42 -6.52 11.18
C ARG A 7 2.51 -6.23 10.14
N MET A 8 3.38 -7.20 9.87
CA MET A 8 4.42 -7.06 8.85
C MET A 8 3.83 -6.89 7.45
N LEU A 9 2.78 -7.67 7.11
CA LEU A 9 2.08 -7.50 5.84
C LEU A 9 1.52 -6.08 5.69
N TRP A 10 0.79 -5.59 6.70
CA TRP A 10 0.20 -4.26 6.61
C TRP A 10 1.24 -3.15 6.57
N ALA A 11 2.35 -3.29 7.31
CA ALA A 11 3.47 -2.37 7.19
C ALA A 11 4.09 -2.36 5.78
N VAL A 12 4.20 -3.52 5.13
CA VAL A 12 4.64 -3.62 3.72
C VAL A 12 3.64 -2.93 2.78
N VAL A 13 2.34 -3.13 2.98
CA VAL A 13 1.29 -2.50 2.18
C VAL A 13 1.34 -0.97 2.31
N GLU A 14 1.57 -0.44 3.51
CA GLU A 14 1.67 1.00 3.74
C GLU A 14 2.93 1.62 3.12
N ASP A 15 4.04 0.89 3.14
CA ASP A 15 5.33 1.29 2.56
C ASP A 15 5.33 1.25 1.03
N MET A 16 4.50 0.38 0.42
CA MET A 16 4.36 0.31 -1.02
C MET A 16 3.65 1.53 -1.62
N SER A 17 4.05 1.87 -2.85
CA SER A 17 3.41 2.95 -3.59
C SER A 17 1.97 2.55 -3.97
N SER A 18 1.02 3.47 -3.80
CA SER A 18 -0.37 3.21 -4.18
C SER A 18 -0.51 2.90 -5.67
N HIS A 19 0.34 3.50 -6.51
CA HIS A 19 0.35 3.24 -7.95
C HIS A 19 0.70 1.77 -8.25
N ASP A 20 1.71 1.20 -7.59
CA ASP A 20 2.09 -0.18 -7.81
C ASP A 20 1.01 -1.14 -7.31
N LEU A 21 0.42 -0.89 -6.14
CA LEU A 21 -0.68 -1.71 -5.61
C LEU A 21 -1.92 -1.73 -6.52
N LEU A 22 -2.19 -0.63 -7.23
CA LEU A 22 -3.34 -0.49 -8.12
C LEU A 22 -3.07 -1.02 -9.54
N THR A 23 -1.83 -0.96 -10.02
CA THR A 23 -1.45 -1.39 -11.37
C THR A 23 -1.12 -2.88 -11.46
N LEU A 24 -0.73 -3.50 -10.34
CA LEU A 24 -0.41 -4.93 -10.32
C LEU A 24 -1.66 -5.79 -10.55
N SER A 25 -1.49 -6.81 -11.38
CA SER A 25 -2.46 -7.89 -11.51
C SER A 25 -2.61 -8.63 -10.18
N ASP A 26 -3.74 -9.28 -10.02
CA ASP A 26 -4.10 -10.05 -8.82
C ASP A 26 -3.00 -11.00 -8.34
N THR A 27 -2.46 -11.80 -9.26
CA THR A 27 -1.38 -12.76 -8.97
C THR A 27 -0.06 -12.05 -8.66
N ALA A 28 0.24 -10.96 -9.38
CA ALA A 28 1.46 -10.19 -9.17
C ALA A 28 1.44 -9.43 -7.83
N LEU A 29 0.27 -8.93 -7.41
CA LEU A 29 0.08 -8.29 -6.12
C LEU A 29 0.37 -9.27 -4.97
N ILE A 30 -0.23 -10.47 -5.03
CA ILE A 30 0.00 -11.51 -4.01
C ILE A 30 1.49 -11.89 -3.97
N ALA A 31 2.09 -12.17 -5.13
CA ALA A 31 3.50 -12.55 -5.21
C ALA A 31 4.43 -11.46 -4.67
N THR A 32 4.16 -10.19 -5.01
CA THR A 32 4.97 -9.05 -4.55
C THR A 32 4.88 -8.86 -3.06
N LEU A 33 3.67 -8.90 -2.49
CA LEU A 33 3.46 -8.80 -1.05
C LEU A 33 4.12 -9.97 -0.31
N MET A 34 3.97 -11.18 -0.83
CA MET A 34 4.61 -12.37 -0.27
C MET A 34 6.13 -12.27 -0.26
N GLN A 35 6.72 -11.79 -1.36
CA GLN A 35 8.16 -11.61 -1.47
C GLN A 35 8.65 -10.54 -0.49
N SER A 36 7.96 -9.41 -0.40
CA SER A 36 8.33 -8.30 0.50
C SER A 36 8.25 -8.70 1.97
N VAL A 37 7.21 -9.44 2.37
CA VAL A 37 7.11 -9.97 3.74
C VAL A 37 8.21 -11.00 4.00
N SER A 38 8.46 -11.92 3.06
CA SER A 38 9.50 -12.96 3.22
C SER A 38 10.92 -12.40 3.31
N ARG A 39 11.17 -11.20 2.74
CA ARG A 39 12.45 -10.49 2.89
C ARG A 39 12.64 -9.89 4.29
N ARG A 40 11.55 -9.58 5.00
CA ARG A 40 11.57 -8.95 6.33
C ARG A 40 11.34 -9.94 7.47
N LEU A 41 10.66 -11.04 7.19
CA LEU A 41 10.27 -12.06 8.15
C LEU A 41 10.50 -13.45 7.54
N SER A 42 11.16 -14.33 8.27
CA SER A 42 11.27 -15.74 7.88
C SER A 42 9.93 -16.43 8.10
N LEU A 43 9.29 -16.85 7.01
CA LEU A 43 8.02 -17.60 7.03
C LEU A 43 8.29 -19.08 6.82
N SER A 44 7.63 -19.93 7.60
CA SER A 44 7.54 -21.35 7.25
C SER A 44 6.67 -21.56 6.01
N ARG A 45 6.77 -22.73 5.38
CA ARG A 45 5.97 -23.08 4.19
C ARG A 45 4.45 -23.00 4.47
N GLU A 46 4.04 -23.44 5.65
CA GLU A 46 2.65 -23.40 6.08
C GLU A 46 2.17 -21.97 6.31
N GLU A 47 3.00 -21.13 6.95
CA GLU A 47 2.68 -19.72 7.13
C GLU A 47 2.61 -18.96 5.80
N GLY A 48 3.51 -19.23 4.87
CA GLY A 48 3.47 -18.64 3.53
C GLY A 48 2.17 -19.00 2.79
N CYS A 49 1.71 -20.25 2.91
CA CYS A 49 0.44 -20.68 2.33
C CYS A 49 -0.75 -19.91 2.94
N HIS A 50 -0.81 -19.85 4.28
CA HIS A 50 -1.87 -19.13 4.98
C HIS A 50 -1.86 -17.63 4.66
N LEU A 51 -0.66 -17.03 4.55
CA LEU A 51 -0.52 -15.62 4.22
C LEU A 51 -0.95 -15.33 2.78
N SER A 52 -0.62 -16.21 1.82
CA SER A 52 -1.08 -16.07 0.44
C SER A 52 -2.62 -16.07 0.35
N VAL A 53 -3.27 -17.00 1.05
CA VAL A 53 -4.74 -17.09 1.09
C VAL A 53 -5.32 -15.84 1.76
N TYR A 54 -4.71 -15.37 2.85
CA TYR A 54 -5.14 -14.16 3.53
C TYR A 54 -5.03 -12.92 2.65
N ILE A 55 -3.90 -12.76 1.93
CA ILE A 55 -3.70 -11.65 0.99
C ILE A 55 -4.79 -11.72 -0.08
N ASP A 56 -5.03 -12.90 -0.67
CA ASP A 56 -6.05 -13.09 -1.70
C ASP A 56 -7.44 -12.62 -1.25
N GLN A 57 -7.84 -12.98 -0.02
CA GLN A 57 -9.10 -12.56 0.61
C GLN A 57 -9.14 -11.05 0.91
N LYS A 58 -7.99 -10.42 1.15
CA LYS A 58 -7.88 -9.00 1.51
C LYS A 58 -7.46 -8.10 0.35
N ARG A 59 -7.30 -8.63 -0.87
CA ARG A 59 -6.92 -7.84 -2.05
C ARG A 59 -7.79 -6.63 -2.29
N GLY A 60 -9.11 -6.77 -2.14
CA GLY A 60 -10.06 -5.66 -2.28
C GLY A 60 -9.69 -4.52 -1.31
N LEU A 61 -9.55 -4.84 -0.03
CA LEU A 61 -9.17 -3.87 1.00
C LEU A 61 -7.81 -3.22 0.72
N ILE A 62 -6.82 -3.99 0.26
CA ILE A 62 -5.48 -3.46 -0.09
C ILE A 62 -5.60 -2.44 -1.23
N ARG A 63 -6.39 -2.75 -2.28
CA ARG A 63 -6.64 -1.81 -3.39
C ARG A 63 -7.44 -0.59 -2.95
N ASP A 64 -8.45 -0.78 -2.10
CA ASP A 64 -9.26 0.31 -1.56
C ASP A 64 -8.39 1.29 -0.75
N MET A 65 -7.49 0.78 0.09
CA MET A 65 -6.53 1.60 0.83
C MET A 65 -5.59 2.35 -0.11
N ALA A 66 -5.06 1.69 -1.14
CA ALA A 66 -4.19 2.33 -2.13
C ALA A 66 -4.93 3.44 -2.91
N ALA A 67 -6.19 3.19 -3.30
CA ALA A 67 -7.04 4.17 -3.97
C ALA A 67 -7.34 5.36 -3.05
N PHE A 68 -7.69 5.13 -1.79
CA PHE A 68 -7.95 6.19 -0.82
C PHE A 68 -6.74 7.11 -0.63
N ARG A 69 -5.54 6.55 -0.48
CA ARG A 69 -4.29 7.33 -0.39
C ARG A 69 -4.03 8.18 -1.64
N THR A 70 -4.34 7.64 -2.82
CA THR A 70 -4.16 8.36 -4.09
C THR A 70 -5.14 9.53 -4.20
N SER A 71 -6.37 9.35 -3.75
CA SER A 71 -7.41 10.38 -3.71
C SER A 71 -7.12 11.48 -2.69
N ASP A 72 -6.60 11.14 -1.51
CA ASP A 72 -6.17 12.12 -0.51
C ASP A 72 -5.03 13.01 -1.04
N LEU A 73 -4.05 12.40 -1.72
CA LEU A 73 -2.94 13.12 -2.34
C LEU A 73 -3.37 14.03 -3.50
N SER A 74 -4.48 13.75 -4.18
CA SER A 74 -4.99 14.60 -5.27
C SER A 74 -5.73 15.83 -4.75
N LEU A 75 -6.51 15.69 -3.66
CA LEU A 75 -7.18 16.79 -2.98
C LEU A 75 -6.19 17.76 -2.32
N ASN A 76 -5.13 17.25 -1.69
CA ASN A 76 -4.12 18.10 -1.04
C ASN A 76 -3.26 18.91 -2.03
N ARG A 77 -3.05 18.42 -3.26
CA ARG A 77 -2.34 19.20 -4.31
C ARG A 77 -3.15 20.38 -4.81
N SER A 78 -4.49 20.26 -4.88
CA SER A 78 -5.34 21.35 -5.37
C SER A 78 -5.44 22.52 -4.37
N ALA A 79 -5.25 22.27 -3.07
CA ALA A 79 -5.27 23.29 -2.02
C ALA A 79 -3.98 24.14 -1.94
N ARG A 80 -2.90 23.75 -2.63
CA ARG A 80 -1.60 24.45 -2.55
C ARG A 80 -1.36 25.44 -3.70
N SER A 81 -2.33 25.62 -4.59
CA SER A 81 -2.28 26.61 -5.68
C SER A 81 -3.01 27.90 -5.27
N ILE A 82 -2.55 28.57 -4.21
CA ILE A 82 -2.85 30.00 -4.01
C ILE A 82 -1.74 30.76 -4.75
N PRO A 83 -2.04 31.56 -5.80
CA PRO A 83 -1.04 32.43 -6.38
C PRO A 83 -0.63 33.47 -5.33
N SER A 84 0.67 33.55 -5.05
CA SER A 84 1.26 34.66 -4.29
C SER A 84 1.03 35.96 -5.05
N VAL A 85 -0.09 36.63 -4.78
CA VAL A 85 -0.32 38.03 -5.17
C VAL A 85 -0.29 38.86 -3.90
N ILE A 86 0.90 39.06 -3.35
CA ILE A 86 1.20 40.06 -2.32
C ILE A 86 2.56 40.64 -2.73
N ASN A 87 2.54 41.76 -3.47
CA ASN A 87 2.74 43.12 -2.96
C ASN A 87 4.21 43.56 -3.06
N ILE A 88 4.46 44.54 -3.93
CA ILE A 88 5.47 45.57 -3.68
C ILE A 88 4.86 46.90 -4.09
N ALA A 89 4.34 47.60 -3.08
CA ALA A 89 4.08 49.02 -3.12
C ALA A 89 5.39 49.77 -3.45
N SER A 90 5.29 50.78 -4.29
CA SER A 90 6.27 51.86 -4.45
C SER A 90 5.51 53.18 -4.58
#